data_AF-A0A973RP70-F1
#
_entry.id   AF-A0A973RP70-F1
#
_cell.length_a   1.000
_cell.length_b   1.000
_cell.length_c   1.000
_cell.angle_alpha   90.00
_cell.angle_beta   90.00
_cell.angle_gamma   90.00
#
_symmetry.space_group_name_H-M   'P 1'
#
loop_
_entity.id
_entity.type
_entity.pdbx_description
1 polymer ?
#
loop_
_entity_poly.entity_id
_entity_poly.type
_entity_poly.pdbx_seq_one_letter_code
_entity_poly.pdbx_strand_id
1 'polypeptide(L)'
;MTENTASNAVAVRDNGPGAMVEQYKADLAMVMPSHVKPDTFVRLAVGVLRRDKNLSLAAQNNPAALMGALMDAAQLGLTPGTEQYYLVPRKQKGRLEIQGIRGYQGEIELIYRAGAVSSVIVEVVRERDIFRYAPGRDERPLHEIDWDVTDRGLLRLVYAYAVMKDGATSKVVVLNRAQVMAAKAMSQGSDSPYSPWQKHEEAMWMKTAAHRLTKWVPTSAEYMREQLRAQAEVAAERHAAPAGAAPAAMPSAPTPVEPDDEGPIEAEFVDDEPQQAGWPTVAQPGGEA
;
A
#
# COMPACT_ATOMS: atom_id res chain seq x y z
N MET A 1 -2.83 -34.15 -70.01
CA MET A 1 -2.13 -33.76 -68.76
C MET A 1 -2.77 -32.48 -68.29
N THR A 2 -3.40 -32.47 -67.11
CA THR A 2 -3.98 -31.27 -66.50
C THR A 2 -3.03 -30.78 -65.43
N GLU A 3 -2.31 -29.70 -65.70
CA GLU A 3 -1.35 -29.13 -64.75
C GLU A 3 -2.12 -28.51 -63.57
N ASN A 4 -1.82 -29.02 -62.38
CA ASN A 4 -2.49 -28.62 -61.15
C ASN A 4 -1.68 -27.48 -60.50
N THR A 5 -1.92 -26.24 -60.95
CA THR A 5 -1.22 -25.05 -60.43
C THR A 5 -1.68 -24.76 -58.99
N ALA A 6 -1.06 -25.45 -58.03
CA ALA A 6 -1.24 -25.19 -56.61
C ALA A 6 -0.78 -23.77 -56.28
N SER A 7 -1.75 -22.87 -56.10
CA SER A 7 -1.50 -21.49 -55.72
C SER A 7 -0.94 -21.45 -54.29
N ASN A 8 0.39 -21.32 -54.17
CA ASN A 8 1.07 -21.06 -52.91
C ASN A 8 0.76 -19.62 -52.44
N ALA A 9 -0.43 -19.44 -51.88
CA ALA A 9 -0.78 -18.28 -51.10
C ALA A 9 0.10 -18.28 -49.84
N VAL A 10 1.26 -17.63 -49.92
CA VAL A 10 2.11 -17.33 -48.76
C VAL A 10 1.25 -16.53 -47.78
N ALA A 11 0.83 -17.18 -46.70
CA ALA A 11 0.12 -16.51 -45.63
C ALA A 11 1.00 -15.36 -45.13
N VAL A 12 0.58 -14.13 -45.42
CA VAL A 12 1.24 -12.92 -44.90
C VAL A 12 1.18 -13.02 -43.39
N ARG A 13 2.32 -13.36 -42.77
CA ARG A 13 2.44 -13.34 -41.32
C ARG A 13 2.19 -11.90 -40.90
N ASP A 14 1.07 -11.68 -40.21
CA ASP A 14 0.83 -10.43 -39.52
C ASP A 14 1.94 -10.29 -38.47
N ASN A 15 2.93 -9.47 -38.79
CA ASN A 15 4.03 -9.13 -37.90
C ASN A 15 3.74 -7.82 -37.14
N GLY A 16 2.46 -7.39 -37.11
CA GLY A 16 2.03 -6.21 -36.37
C GLY A 16 2.19 -6.39 -34.85
N PRO A 17 2.16 -5.28 -34.08
CA PRO A 17 2.34 -5.31 -32.63
C PRO A 17 1.43 -6.31 -31.90
N GLY A 18 0.19 -6.48 -32.37
CA GLY A 18 -0.75 -7.43 -31.75
C GLY A 18 -0.27 -8.88 -31.86
N ALA A 19 0.21 -9.30 -33.04
CA ALA A 19 0.73 -10.64 -33.25
C ALA A 19 2.04 -10.88 -32.50
N MET A 20 2.86 -9.84 -32.31
CA MET A 20 4.03 -9.90 -31.43
C MET A 20 3.62 -10.21 -29.98
N VAL A 21 2.61 -9.53 -29.43
CA VAL A 21 2.16 -9.79 -28.04
C VAL A 21 1.63 -11.23 -27.89
N GLU A 22 0.94 -11.77 -28.90
CA GLU A 22 0.53 -13.19 -28.93
C GLU A 22 1.74 -14.15 -28.97
N GLN A 23 2.78 -13.84 -29.75
CA GLN A 23 4.00 -14.65 -29.84
C GLN A 23 4.75 -14.71 -28.49
N TYR A 24 4.85 -13.59 -27.78
CA TYR A 24 5.53 -13.50 -26.47
C TYR A 24 4.63 -13.89 -25.28
N LYS A 25 3.45 -14.48 -25.52
CA LYS A 25 2.51 -14.93 -24.46
C LYS A 25 3.19 -15.85 -23.44
N ALA A 26 4.07 -16.76 -23.88
CA ALA A 26 4.75 -17.69 -22.99
C ALA A 26 5.67 -16.97 -22.00
N ASP A 27 6.49 -16.03 -22.49
CA ASP A 27 7.43 -15.27 -21.67
C ASP A 27 6.69 -14.33 -20.70
N LEU A 28 5.62 -13.68 -21.17
CA LEU A 28 4.72 -12.88 -20.34
C LEU A 28 4.08 -13.74 -19.23
N ALA A 29 3.69 -14.98 -19.53
CA ALA A 29 3.09 -15.89 -18.54
C ALA A 29 4.07 -16.31 -17.44
N MET A 30 5.38 -16.43 -17.72
CA MET A 30 6.38 -16.85 -16.73
C MET A 30 6.55 -15.84 -15.58
N VAL A 31 6.31 -14.55 -15.83
CA VAL A 31 6.45 -13.49 -14.82
C VAL A 31 5.13 -13.14 -14.11
N MET A 32 3.99 -13.67 -14.56
CA MET A 32 2.68 -13.32 -14.02
C MET A 32 2.41 -13.95 -12.64
N PRO A 33 1.79 -13.18 -11.71
CA PRO A 33 1.16 -13.76 -10.53
C PRO A 33 0.09 -14.80 -10.91
N SER A 34 -0.03 -15.87 -10.10
CA SER A 34 -0.86 -17.05 -10.40
C SER A 34 -2.36 -16.80 -10.56
N HIS A 35 -2.89 -15.65 -10.10
CA HIS A 35 -4.29 -15.27 -10.29
C HIS A 35 -4.56 -14.60 -11.65
N VAL A 36 -3.52 -14.20 -12.39
CA VAL A 36 -3.65 -13.55 -13.70
C VAL A 36 -3.66 -14.62 -14.79
N LYS A 37 -4.69 -14.60 -15.65
CA LYS A 37 -4.80 -15.52 -16.79
C LYS A 37 -4.08 -14.94 -18.01
N PRO A 38 -2.98 -15.55 -18.52
CA PRO A 38 -2.19 -14.98 -19.62
C PRO A 38 -3.01 -14.72 -20.88
N ASP A 39 -3.93 -15.62 -21.22
CA ASP A 39 -4.89 -15.45 -22.33
C ASP A 39 -5.74 -14.18 -22.24
N THR A 40 -6.17 -13.81 -21.04
CA THR A 40 -6.99 -12.60 -20.85
C THR A 40 -6.11 -11.35 -20.89
N PHE A 41 -4.92 -11.39 -20.28
CA PHE A 41 -3.95 -10.30 -20.33
C PHE A 41 -3.56 -9.95 -21.78
N VAL A 42 -3.17 -10.97 -22.57
CA VAL A 42 -2.75 -10.82 -23.97
C VAL A 42 -3.91 -10.28 -24.83
N ARG A 43 -5.11 -10.86 -24.73
CA ARG A 43 -6.29 -10.35 -25.46
C ARG A 43 -6.60 -8.88 -25.16
N LEU A 44 -6.45 -8.46 -23.90
CA LEU A 44 -6.67 -7.06 -23.51
C LEU A 44 -5.59 -6.14 -24.08
N ALA A 45 -4.31 -6.51 -23.98
CA ALA A 45 -3.21 -5.76 -24.58
C ALA A 45 -3.37 -5.58 -26.11
N VAL A 46 -3.69 -6.67 -26.82
CA VAL A 46 -3.98 -6.64 -28.27
C VAL A 46 -5.22 -5.80 -28.58
N GLY A 47 -6.28 -5.89 -27.76
CA GLY A 47 -7.49 -5.09 -27.90
C GLY A 47 -7.25 -3.59 -27.76
N VAL A 48 -6.38 -3.19 -26.83
CA VAL A 48 -5.98 -1.78 -26.61
C VAL A 48 -5.16 -1.26 -27.80
N LEU A 49 -4.18 -2.04 -28.29
CA LEU A 49 -3.39 -1.70 -29.48
C LEU A 49 -4.25 -1.57 -30.76
N ARG A 50 -5.33 -2.36 -30.89
CA ARG A 50 -6.27 -2.25 -32.01
C ARG A 50 -7.19 -1.03 -31.91
N ARG A 51 -7.45 -0.53 -30.70
CA ARG A 51 -8.40 0.58 -30.46
C ARG A 51 -7.76 1.96 -30.62
N ASP A 52 -6.48 2.12 -30.30
CA ASP A 52 -5.74 3.38 -30.45
C ASP A 52 -4.68 3.30 -31.57
N LYS A 53 -4.90 4.07 -32.64
CA LYS A 53 -3.99 4.19 -33.79
C LYS A 53 -2.62 4.78 -33.41
N ASN A 54 -2.58 5.74 -32.49
CA ASN A 54 -1.32 6.34 -32.02
C ASN A 54 -0.53 5.35 -31.17
N LEU A 55 -1.21 4.54 -30.36
CA LEU A 55 -0.57 3.47 -29.60
C LEU A 55 -0.03 2.36 -30.52
N SER A 56 -0.81 1.94 -31.53
CA SER A 56 -0.34 0.99 -32.55
C SER A 56 0.91 1.50 -33.29
N LEU A 57 0.92 2.77 -33.70
CA LEU A 57 2.09 3.40 -34.33
C LEU A 57 3.28 3.49 -33.37
N ALA A 58 3.04 3.84 -32.10
CA ALA A 58 4.08 3.89 -31.08
C ALA A 58 4.71 2.52 -30.81
N ALA A 59 3.91 1.45 -30.82
CA ALA A 59 4.40 0.07 -30.74
C ALA A 59 5.23 -0.35 -31.96
N GLN A 60 4.82 0.06 -33.17
CA GLN A 60 5.59 -0.24 -34.40
C GLN A 60 6.95 0.47 -34.41
N ASN A 61 7.00 1.73 -33.94
CA ASN A 61 8.24 2.51 -33.86
C ASN A 61 9.26 1.95 -32.87
N ASN A 62 8.81 1.41 -31.74
CA ASN A 62 9.66 0.79 -30.73
C ASN A 62 8.95 -0.40 -30.06
N PRO A 63 9.04 -1.61 -30.65
CA PRO A 63 8.40 -2.80 -30.10
C PRO A 63 9.01 -3.24 -28.76
N ALA A 64 10.29 -2.93 -28.51
CA ALA A 64 10.95 -3.23 -27.25
C ALA A 64 10.33 -2.42 -26.09
N ALA A 65 9.96 -1.16 -26.32
CA ALA A 65 9.25 -0.34 -25.34
C ALA A 65 7.83 -0.86 -25.03
N LEU A 66 7.11 -1.38 -26.03
CA LEU A 66 5.85 -2.10 -25.80
C LEU A 66 6.07 -3.33 -24.92
N MET A 67 7.03 -4.18 -25.28
CA MET A 67 7.27 -5.43 -24.55
C MET A 67 7.75 -5.18 -23.12
N GLY A 68 8.62 -4.19 -22.89
CA GLY A 68 8.99 -3.75 -21.54
C GLY A 68 7.79 -3.30 -20.72
N ALA A 69 6.95 -2.42 -21.28
CA ALA A 69 5.73 -1.96 -20.59
C ALA A 69 4.74 -3.10 -20.28
N LEU A 70 4.64 -4.11 -21.14
CA LEU A 70 3.80 -5.29 -20.90
C LEU A 70 4.44 -6.27 -19.90
N MET A 71 5.76 -6.45 -19.89
CA MET A 71 6.47 -7.24 -18.89
C MET A 71 6.32 -6.64 -17.48
N ASP A 72 6.47 -5.33 -17.34
CA ASP A 72 6.22 -4.61 -16.08
C ASP A 72 4.78 -4.83 -15.59
N ALA A 73 3.79 -4.67 -16.49
CA ALA A 73 2.38 -4.89 -16.16
C ALA A 73 2.09 -6.36 -15.78
N ALA A 74 2.70 -7.32 -16.50
CA ALA A 74 2.59 -8.75 -16.25
C ALA A 74 3.18 -9.14 -14.89
N GLN A 75 4.40 -8.69 -14.56
CA GLN A 75 5.06 -8.93 -13.29
C GLN A 75 4.26 -8.39 -12.10
N LEU A 76 3.69 -7.19 -12.25
CA LEU A 76 2.81 -6.59 -11.25
C LEU A 76 1.41 -7.22 -11.24
N GLY A 77 1.07 -8.06 -12.22
CA GLY A 77 -0.28 -8.57 -12.44
C GLY A 77 -1.34 -7.48 -12.52
N LEU A 78 -1.04 -6.39 -13.25
CA LEU A 78 -1.95 -5.27 -13.50
C LEU A 78 -2.42 -5.28 -14.96
N THR A 79 -3.67 -4.90 -15.20
CA THR A 79 -4.30 -5.04 -16.50
C THR A 79 -3.87 -3.90 -17.45
N PRO A 80 -3.21 -4.19 -18.59
CA PRO A 80 -2.68 -3.18 -19.49
C PRO A 80 -3.78 -2.44 -20.25
N GLY A 81 -3.61 -1.13 -20.41
CA GLY A 81 -4.58 -0.25 -21.06
C GLY A 81 -5.85 0.00 -20.24
N THR A 82 -5.74 -0.07 -18.90
CA THR A 82 -6.79 0.25 -17.94
C THR A 82 -6.28 1.27 -16.91
N GLU A 83 -7.17 1.75 -16.03
CA GLU A 83 -6.82 2.62 -14.90
C GLU A 83 -5.82 1.99 -13.90
N GLN A 84 -5.55 0.68 -14.01
CA GLN A 84 -4.49 0.00 -13.26
C GLN A 84 -3.10 0.26 -13.87
N TYR A 85 -2.99 0.19 -15.20
CA TYR A 85 -1.73 0.33 -15.93
C TYR A 85 -2.00 0.89 -17.34
N TYR A 86 -1.70 2.18 -17.53
CA TYR A 86 -1.89 2.85 -18.81
C TYR A 86 -0.74 2.54 -19.77
N LEU A 87 -1.06 2.31 -21.03
CA LEU A 87 -0.11 2.36 -22.13
C LEU A 87 -0.30 3.71 -22.83
N VAL A 88 0.69 4.59 -22.76
CA VAL A 88 0.57 5.98 -23.25
C VAL A 88 1.57 6.24 -24.37
N PRO A 89 1.14 6.65 -25.58
CA PRO A 89 2.05 7.05 -26.63
C PRO A 89 2.70 8.40 -26.29
N ARG A 90 4.02 8.43 -26.17
CA ARG A 90 4.82 9.62 -25.81
C ARG A 90 5.89 9.88 -26.85
N LYS A 91 6.20 11.15 -27.11
CA LYS A 91 7.33 11.52 -27.98
C LYS A 91 8.62 11.53 -27.16
N GLN A 92 9.48 10.53 -27.33
CA GLN A 92 10.84 10.51 -26.78
C GLN A 92 11.84 10.76 -27.92
N LYS A 93 12.74 11.75 -27.74
CA LYS A 93 13.79 12.10 -28.72
C LYS A 93 13.28 12.24 -30.17
N GLY A 94 12.07 12.77 -30.34
CA GLY A 94 11.41 12.97 -31.65
C GLY A 94 10.63 11.77 -32.19
N ARG A 95 10.78 10.56 -31.63
CA ARG A 95 10.01 9.36 -32.02
C ARG A 95 8.83 9.13 -31.08
N LEU A 96 7.73 8.62 -31.61
CA LEU A 96 6.57 8.23 -30.79
C LEU A 96 6.78 6.81 -30.30
N GLU A 97 6.85 6.61 -28.99
CA GLU A 97 7.12 5.35 -28.30
C GLU A 97 6.07 5.09 -27.22
N ILE A 98 5.88 3.83 -26.82
CA ILE A 98 4.97 3.49 -25.72
C ILE A 98 5.67 3.70 -24.39
N GLN A 99 5.01 4.40 -23.47
CA GLN A 99 5.37 4.44 -22.07
C GLN A 99 4.30 3.72 -21.24
N GLY A 100 4.72 2.67 -20.53
CA GLY A 100 3.92 2.08 -19.46
C GLY A 100 3.87 3.02 -18.25
N ILE A 101 2.68 3.28 -17.73
CA ILE A 101 2.48 4.17 -16.58
C ILE A 101 1.50 3.50 -15.61
N ARG A 102 1.96 3.17 -14.40
CA ARG A 102 1.09 2.68 -13.33
C ARG A 102 0.03 3.73 -13.00
N GLY A 103 -1.22 3.30 -12.89
CA GLY A 103 -2.34 4.11 -12.42
C GLY A 103 -2.55 3.96 -10.92
N TYR A 104 -3.22 4.94 -10.31
CA TYR A 104 -3.42 4.96 -8.86
C TYR A 104 -4.28 3.78 -8.39
N GLN A 105 -5.23 3.32 -9.20
CA GLN A 105 -6.02 2.12 -8.90
C GLN A 105 -5.14 0.86 -8.88
N GLY A 106 -4.14 0.77 -9.76
CA GLY A 106 -3.17 -0.32 -9.76
C GLY A 106 -2.21 -0.26 -8.57
N GLU A 107 -1.87 0.95 -8.09
CA GLU A 107 -1.14 1.12 -6.83
C GLU A 107 -1.98 0.66 -5.63
N ILE A 108 -3.25 1.09 -5.55
CA ILE A 108 -4.18 0.67 -4.50
C ILE A 108 -4.39 -0.85 -4.52
N GLU A 109 -4.57 -1.47 -5.70
CA GLU A 109 -4.71 -2.92 -5.82
C GLU A 109 -3.46 -3.66 -5.33
N LEU A 110 -2.25 -3.18 -5.66
CA LEU A 110 -1.00 -3.76 -5.16
C LEU A 110 -0.87 -3.64 -3.64
N ILE A 111 -1.32 -2.52 -3.05
CA ILE A 111 -1.36 -2.33 -1.58
C ILE A 111 -2.28 -3.38 -0.93
N TYR A 112 -3.50 -3.55 -1.44
CA TYR A 112 -4.42 -4.58 -0.93
C TYR A 112 -3.88 -6.01 -1.15
N ARG A 113 -3.27 -6.27 -2.30
CA ARG A 113 -2.69 -7.58 -2.65
C ARG A 113 -1.45 -7.93 -1.82
N ALA A 114 -0.73 -6.94 -1.29
CA ALA A 114 0.33 -7.16 -0.31
C ALA A 114 -0.22 -7.67 1.05
N GLY A 115 -1.53 -7.54 1.28
CA GLY A 115 -2.27 -8.26 2.32
C GLY A 115 -2.06 -7.80 3.75
N ALA A 116 -1.18 -6.83 4.00
CA ALA A 116 -0.98 -6.21 5.31
C ALA A 116 -2.00 -5.10 5.64
N VAL A 117 -2.64 -4.55 4.60
CA VAL A 117 -3.56 -3.41 4.66
C VAL A 117 -5.01 -3.89 4.71
N SER A 118 -5.82 -3.23 5.55
CA SER A 118 -7.27 -3.41 5.67
C SER A 118 -8.05 -2.36 4.87
N SER A 119 -7.59 -1.11 4.83
CA SER A 119 -8.16 -0.05 3.98
C SER A 119 -7.10 0.94 3.47
N VAL A 120 -7.34 1.51 2.30
CA VAL A 120 -6.54 2.61 1.72
C VAL A 120 -7.46 3.80 1.50
N ILE A 121 -7.10 4.94 2.08
CA ILE A 121 -7.81 6.21 1.94
C ILE A 121 -6.95 7.12 1.06
N VAL A 122 -7.54 7.65 -0.01
CA VAL A 122 -6.91 8.66 -0.88
C VAL A 122 -7.98 9.68 -1.24
N GLU A 123 -7.87 10.89 -0.71
CA GLU A 123 -8.96 11.87 -0.76
C GLU A 123 -8.46 13.29 -1.02
N VAL A 124 -9.26 14.07 -1.74
CA VAL A 124 -9.01 15.50 -1.96
C VAL A 124 -9.74 16.35 -0.94
N VAL A 125 -9.08 17.42 -0.52
CA VAL A 125 -9.63 18.45 0.36
C VAL A 125 -9.79 19.71 -0.46
N ARG A 126 -10.99 20.25 -0.51
CA ARG A 126 -11.33 21.50 -1.18
C ARG A 126 -11.36 22.66 -0.18
N GLU A 127 -11.51 23.88 -0.69
CA GLU A 127 -11.42 25.10 0.12
C GLU A 127 -12.45 25.18 1.25
N ARG A 128 -13.66 24.66 1.04
CA ARG A 128 -14.77 24.71 2.01
C ARG A 128 -14.86 23.46 2.91
N ASP A 129 -14.00 22.47 2.70
CA ASP A 129 -13.94 21.27 3.54
C ASP A 129 -13.17 21.55 4.84
N ILE A 130 -13.64 20.97 5.94
CA ILE A 130 -12.93 21.01 7.22
C ILE A 130 -11.86 19.94 7.20
N PHE A 131 -10.59 20.33 7.35
CA PHE A 131 -9.46 19.41 7.44
C PHE A 131 -8.54 19.80 8.59
N ARG A 132 -8.28 18.86 9.49
CA ARG A 132 -7.36 19.03 10.62
C ARG A 132 -6.45 17.81 10.71
N TYR A 133 -5.14 18.04 10.73
CA TYR A 133 -4.14 17.01 10.95
C TYR A 133 -2.83 17.62 11.46
N ALA A 134 -2.42 17.23 12.67
CA ALA A 134 -1.15 17.55 13.29
C ALA A 134 -0.24 16.31 13.32
N PRO A 135 0.76 16.20 12.44
CA PRO A 135 1.66 15.04 12.38
C PRO A 135 2.31 14.76 13.74
N GLY A 136 2.26 13.51 14.20
CA GLY A 136 2.82 13.08 15.47
C GLY A 136 1.94 13.32 16.71
N ARG A 137 0.82 14.05 16.56
CA ARG A 137 -0.24 14.14 17.58
C ARG A 137 -1.49 13.38 17.16
N ASP A 138 -1.93 13.58 15.92
CA ASP A 138 -3.13 12.97 15.37
C ASP A 138 -2.75 11.68 14.64
N GLU A 139 -3.43 10.56 14.92
CA GLU A 139 -3.18 9.29 14.21
C GLU A 139 -3.67 9.36 12.75
N ARG A 140 -4.85 9.97 12.53
CA ARG A 140 -5.53 10.10 11.24
C ARG A 140 -6.00 11.54 11.03
N PRO A 141 -6.08 12.04 9.79
CA PRO A 141 -6.72 13.32 9.52
C PRO A 141 -8.21 13.30 9.86
N LEU A 142 -8.69 14.37 10.49
CA LEU A 142 -10.11 14.70 10.48
C LEU A 142 -10.42 15.40 9.15
N HIS A 143 -11.31 14.82 8.35
CA HIS A 143 -11.81 15.40 7.10
C HIS A 143 -13.33 15.34 7.11
N GLU A 144 -13.99 16.48 7.23
CA GLU A 144 -15.44 16.61 7.21
C GLU A 144 -15.85 17.33 5.93
N ILE A 145 -16.80 16.73 5.22
CA ILE A 145 -17.34 17.21 3.95
C ILE A 145 -18.82 17.46 4.16
N ASP A 146 -19.29 18.66 3.82
CA ASP A 146 -20.70 18.88 3.56
C ASP A 146 -21.02 18.28 2.18
N TRP A 147 -21.87 17.24 2.16
CA TRP A 147 -22.25 16.54 0.94
C TRP A 147 -23.47 17.13 0.24
N ASP A 148 -24.20 18.05 0.89
CA ASP A 148 -25.39 18.72 0.34
C ASP A 148 -25.03 20.04 -0.36
N VAL A 149 -23.80 20.55 -0.15
CA VAL A 149 -23.34 21.79 -0.79
C VAL A 149 -23.06 21.61 -2.28
N THR A 150 -23.67 22.47 -3.11
CA THR A 150 -23.51 22.46 -4.58
C THR A 150 -22.08 22.71 -5.06
N ASP A 151 -21.26 23.41 -4.26
CA ASP A 151 -19.87 23.73 -4.57
C ASP A 151 -19.01 23.68 -3.30
N ARG A 152 -18.01 22.79 -3.28
CA ARG A 152 -17.02 22.64 -2.20
C ARG A 152 -15.80 23.58 -2.36
N GLY A 153 -15.74 24.35 -3.44
CA GLY A 153 -14.60 25.22 -3.79
C GLY A 153 -13.47 24.49 -4.51
N LEU A 154 -12.34 25.18 -4.69
CA LEU A 154 -11.20 24.68 -5.45
C LEU A 154 -10.43 23.59 -4.68
N LEU A 155 -9.63 22.79 -5.40
CA LEU A 155 -8.72 21.80 -4.80
C LEU A 155 -7.64 22.52 -3.96
N ARG A 156 -7.59 22.21 -2.66
CA ARG A 156 -6.69 22.83 -1.68
C ARG A 156 -5.55 21.89 -1.27
N LEU A 157 -5.90 20.68 -0.83
CA LEU A 157 -4.96 19.61 -0.43
C LEU A 157 -5.39 18.28 -1.05
N VAL A 158 -4.50 17.29 -0.99
CA VAL A 158 -4.84 15.87 -1.15
C VAL A 158 -4.07 15.08 -0.10
N TYR A 159 -4.68 14.05 0.47
CA TYR A 159 -4.01 13.17 1.41
C TYR A 159 -4.21 11.69 1.07
N ALA A 160 -3.30 10.86 1.58
CA ALA A 160 -3.38 9.41 1.46
C ALA A 160 -2.79 8.72 2.70
N TYR A 161 -3.47 7.69 3.19
CA TYR A 161 -2.96 6.79 4.22
C TYR A 161 -3.58 5.39 4.07
N ALA A 162 -2.99 4.39 4.71
CA ALA A 162 -3.55 3.06 4.83
C ALA A 162 -3.79 2.73 6.30
N VAL A 163 -4.85 1.96 6.57
CA VAL A 163 -5.04 1.27 7.84
C VAL A 163 -4.57 -0.16 7.66
N MET A 164 -3.72 -0.63 8.57
CA MET A 164 -3.17 -1.98 8.57
C MET A 164 -4.20 -2.97 9.16
N LYS A 165 -3.96 -4.28 9.02
CA LYS A 165 -4.88 -5.30 9.57
C LYS A 165 -4.88 -5.42 11.09
N ASP A 166 -3.81 -4.97 11.75
CA ASP A 166 -3.71 -4.81 13.21
C ASP A 166 -4.35 -3.50 13.72
N GLY A 167 -4.89 -2.67 12.81
CA GLY A 167 -5.51 -1.38 13.12
C GLY A 167 -4.54 -0.19 13.08
N ALA A 168 -3.23 -0.41 12.98
CA ALA A 168 -2.25 0.67 12.93
C ALA A 168 -2.43 1.54 11.67
N THR A 169 -2.21 2.85 11.78
CA THR A 169 -2.23 3.75 10.62
C THR A 169 -0.83 3.89 10.03
N SER A 170 -0.70 3.75 8.70
CA SER A 170 0.55 4.03 7.99
C SER A 170 0.91 5.51 8.05
N LYS A 171 2.09 5.90 7.54
CA LYS A 171 2.40 7.32 7.42
C LYS A 171 1.38 8.04 6.55
N VAL A 172 0.68 9.02 7.14
CA VAL A 172 -0.21 9.91 6.41
C VAL A 172 0.61 10.82 5.50
N VAL A 173 0.38 10.72 4.21
CA VAL A 173 0.87 11.66 3.20
C VAL A 173 -0.16 12.77 3.08
N VAL A 174 0.24 14.03 3.30
CA VAL A 174 -0.58 15.22 3.00
C VAL A 174 0.19 16.10 2.04
N LEU A 175 -0.45 16.52 0.95
CA LEU A 175 0.12 17.37 -0.09
C LEU A 175 -0.70 18.62 -0.27
N ASN A 176 -0.03 19.77 -0.32
CA ASN A 176 -0.65 21.02 -0.74
C ASN A 176 -0.58 21.21 -2.27
N ARG A 177 -1.34 22.17 -2.78
CA ARG A 177 -1.35 22.55 -4.20
C ARG A 177 0.06 22.75 -4.79
N ALA A 178 0.97 23.40 -4.07
CA ALA A 178 2.33 23.64 -4.57
C ALA A 178 3.12 22.33 -4.79
N GLN A 179 3.01 21.37 -3.87
CA GLN A 179 3.66 20.06 -3.98
C GLN A 179 3.07 19.17 -5.08
N VAL A 180 1.77 19.31 -5.37
CA VAL A 180 1.11 18.63 -6.49
C VAL A 180 1.51 19.28 -7.81
N MET A 181 1.51 20.62 -7.89
CA MET A 181 1.93 21.34 -9.10
C MET A 181 3.42 21.14 -9.43
N ALA A 182 4.29 20.97 -8.42
CA ALA A 182 5.68 20.56 -8.63
C ALA A 182 5.76 19.15 -9.27
N ALA A 183 4.91 18.21 -8.86
CA ALA A 183 4.81 16.90 -9.51
C ALA A 183 4.21 16.98 -10.93
N LYS A 184 3.25 17.88 -11.18
CA LYS A 184 2.73 18.19 -12.52
C LYS A 184 3.84 18.68 -13.43
N ALA A 185 4.70 19.61 -12.99
CA ALA A 185 5.80 20.15 -13.80
C ALA A 185 6.84 19.09 -14.21
N MET A 186 7.01 18.02 -13.43
CA MET A 186 7.88 16.88 -13.81
C MET A 186 7.22 15.91 -14.80
N SER A 187 5.89 15.98 -14.99
CA SER A 187 5.15 15.11 -15.90
C SER A 187 5.25 15.64 -17.33
N GLN A 188 5.94 14.93 -18.22
CA GLN A 188 5.99 15.26 -19.64
C GLN A 188 4.59 15.52 -20.22
N GLY A 189 4.44 16.60 -21.00
CA GLY A 189 3.18 16.99 -21.64
C GLY A 189 2.04 17.32 -20.68
N SER A 190 2.34 17.72 -19.43
CA SER A 190 1.36 18.18 -18.43
C SER A 190 0.39 19.23 -18.95
N ASP A 191 0.86 20.10 -19.84
CA ASP A 191 0.18 21.31 -20.28
C ASP A 191 -0.52 21.14 -21.64
N SER A 192 -0.47 19.93 -22.21
CA SER A 192 -1.22 19.60 -23.42
C SER A 192 -2.74 19.69 -23.16
N PRO A 193 -3.56 20.20 -24.10
CA PRO A 193 -5.03 20.15 -23.98
C PRO A 193 -5.60 18.73 -23.79
N TYR A 194 -4.86 17.71 -24.18
CA TYR A 194 -5.23 16.29 -24.04
C TYR A 194 -4.67 15.65 -22.76
N SER A 195 -3.94 16.40 -21.93
CA SER A 195 -3.34 15.94 -20.68
C SER A 195 -4.41 15.53 -19.67
N PRO A 196 -4.22 14.43 -18.92
CA PRO A 196 -5.06 14.09 -17.77
C PRO A 196 -5.15 15.22 -16.75
N TRP A 197 -4.13 16.06 -16.62
CA TRP A 197 -4.13 17.23 -15.74
C TRP A 197 -5.13 18.33 -16.14
N GLN A 198 -5.62 18.34 -17.38
CA GLN A 198 -6.62 19.31 -17.86
C GLN A 198 -8.03 18.73 -17.86
N LYS A 199 -8.17 17.40 -18.01
CA LYS A 199 -9.47 16.70 -18.10
C LYS A 199 -9.94 16.08 -16.77
N HIS A 200 -8.99 15.67 -15.94
CA HIS A 200 -9.20 14.86 -14.73
C HIS A 200 -8.23 15.32 -13.62
N GLU A 201 -8.20 16.63 -13.34
CA GLU A 201 -7.26 17.22 -12.37
C GLU A 201 -7.33 16.51 -11.01
N GLU A 202 -8.54 16.29 -10.47
CA GLU A 202 -8.75 15.64 -9.17
C GLU A 202 -8.12 14.23 -9.10
N ALA A 203 -8.29 13.43 -10.16
CA ALA A 203 -7.68 12.10 -10.25
C ALA A 203 -6.14 12.16 -10.31
N MET A 204 -5.57 13.24 -10.88
CA MET A 204 -4.11 13.44 -10.89
C MET A 204 -3.58 13.90 -9.52
N TRP A 205 -4.36 14.65 -8.73
CA TRP A 205 -4.04 14.92 -7.34
C TRP A 205 -4.05 13.62 -6.51
N MET A 206 -5.14 12.83 -6.60
CA MET A 206 -5.25 11.53 -5.92
C MET A 206 -4.10 10.58 -6.31
N LYS A 207 -3.78 10.47 -7.61
CA LYS A 207 -2.61 9.71 -8.08
C LYS A 207 -1.30 10.19 -7.44
N THR A 208 -1.10 11.49 -7.30
CA THR A 208 0.12 12.04 -6.71
C THR A 208 0.25 11.67 -5.22
N ALA A 209 -0.87 11.60 -4.48
CA ALA A 209 -0.89 11.16 -3.09
C ALA A 209 -0.71 9.64 -2.95
N ALA A 210 -1.46 8.84 -3.72
CA ALA A 210 -1.35 7.38 -3.76
C ALA A 210 0.09 6.94 -4.08
N HIS A 211 0.70 7.53 -5.11
CA HIS A 211 2.07 7.20 -5.51
C HIS A 211 3.09 7.49 -4.39
N ARG A 212 2.90 8.57 -3.61
CA ARG A 212 3.74 8.86 -2.45
C ARG A 212 3.45 7.93 -1.26
N LEU A 213 2.22 7.45 -1.10
CA LEU A 213 1.85 6.48 -0.07
C LEU A 213 2.57 5.14 -0.29
N THR A 214 2.75 4.67 -1.53
CA THR A 214 3.43 3.39 -1.84
C THR A 214 4.84 3.24 -1.23
N LYS A 215 5.48 4.33 -0.82
CA LYS A 215 6.79 4.36 -0.14
C LYS A 215 6.74 4.00 1.34
N TRP A 216 5.54 3.90 1.93
CA TRP A 216 5.29 3.75 3.36
C TRP A 216 4.40 2.55 3.70
N VAL A 217 3.99 1.77 2.69
CA VAL A 217 3.09 0.62 2.82
C VAL A 217 3.59 -0.56 1.99
N PRO A 218 3.37 -1.81 2.40
CA PRO A 218 3.65 -2.97 1.58
C PRO A 218 2.88 -2.93 0.25
N THR A 219 3.56 -3.24 -0.86
CA THR A 219 2.97 -3.32 -2.22
C THR A 219 3.30 -4.63 -2.95
N SER A 220 4.17 -5.48 -2.37
CA SER A 220 4.49 -6.81 -2.91
C SER A 220 3.80 -7.89 -2.09
N ALA A 221 3.21 -8.87 -2.77
CA ALA A 221 2.65 -10.07 -2.16
C ALA A 221 3.71 -10.98 -1.49
N GLU A 222 5.01 -10.75 -1.76
CA GLU A 222 6.10 -11.40 -1.03
C GLU A 222 6.11 -11.05 0.45
N TYR A 223 5.66 -9.84 0.82
CA TYR A 223 5.54 -9.43 2.21
C TYR A 223 4.63 -10.39 3.00
N MET A 224 3.49 -10.79 2.41
CA MET A 224 2.59 -11.78 3.02
C MET A 224 3.24 -13.17 3.09
N ARG A 225 3.94 -13.60 2.03
CA ARG A 225 4.62 -14.92 2.03
C ARG A 225 5.70 -15.00 3.10
N GLU A 226 6.43 -13.91 3.31
CA GLU A 226 7.47 -13.81 4.31
C GLU A 226 6.90 -13.72 5.73
N GLN A 227 5.85 -12.93 5.96
CA GLN A 227 5.14 -12.93 7.24
C GLN A 227 4.56 -14.30 7.60
N LEU A 228 3.96 -15.01 6.64
CA LEU A 228 3.41 -16.35 6.86
C LEU A 228 4.51 -17.38 7.15
N ARG A 229 5.68 -17.27 6.52
CA ARG A 229 6.86 -18.10 6.85
C ARG A 229 7.35 -17.82 8.26
N ALA A 230 7.61 -16.56 8.61
CA ALA A 230 8.07 -16.18 9.93
C ALA A 230 7.06 -16.59 11.03
N GLN A 231 5.76 -16.46 10.78
CA GLN A 231 4.71 -16.96 11.68
C GLN A 231 4.71 -18.49 11.81
N ALA A 232 4.93 -19.23 10.71
CA ALA A 232 5.02 -20.69 10.71
C ALA A 232 6.30 -21.18 11.42
N GLU A 233 7.42 -20.49 11.27
CA GLU A 233 8.69 -20.78 11.96
C GLU A 233 8.54 -20.54 13.48
N VAL A 234 8.03 -19.38 13.90
CA VAL A 234 7.73 -19.11 15.33
C VAL A 234 6.69 -20.10 15.89
N ALA A 235 5.71 -20.52 15.09
CA ALA A 235 4.77 -21.56 15.51
C ALA A 235 5.45 -22.93 15.65
N ALA A 236 6.36 -23.30 14.74
CA ALA A 236 7.12 -24.54 14.81
C ALA A 236 8.06 -24.57 16.01
N GLU A 237 8.78 -23.48 16.31
CA GLU A 237 9.60 -23.35 17.52
C GLU A 237 8.77 -23.53 18.80
N ARG A 238 7.57 -22.93 18.86
CA ARG A 238 6.66 -23.07 20.01
C ARG A 238 6.14 -24.50 20.19
N HIS A 239 6.00 -25.29 19.11
CA HIS A 239 5.64 -26.70 19.18
C HIS A 239 6.84 -27.64 19.39
N ALA A 240 8.07 -27.16 19.10
CA ALA A 240 9.32 -27.87 19.35
C ALA A 240 9.89 -27.66 20.77
N ALA A 241 9.35 -26.69 21.53
CA ALA A 241 9.62 -26.55 22.95
C ALA A 241 9.23 -27.86 23.69
N PRO A 242 10.13 -28.46 24.49
CA PRO A 242 9.90 -29.80 25.02
C PRO A 242 8.74 -29.83 26.03
N ALA A 243 7.82 -30.77 25.84
CA ALA A 243 6.86 -31.17 26.85
C ALA A 243 7.59 -31.87 28.01
N GLY A 244 8.21 -31.08 28.89
CA GLY A 244 9.25 -31.55 29.81
C GLY A 244 9.52 -30.63 30.99
N ALA A 245 8.48 -30.02 31.56
CA ALA A 245 8.53 -29.36 32.86
C ALA A 245 7.37 -29.87 33.73
N ALA A 246 7.63 -30.93 34.50
CA ALA A 246 6.75 -31.28 35.61
C ALA A 246 6.73 -30.11 36.61
N PRO A 247 5.60 -29.80 37.28
CA PRO A 247 5.58 -28.77 38.30
C PRO A 247 6.57 -29.16 39.41
N ALA A 248 7.54 -28.29 39.66
CA ALA A 248 8.52 -28.51 40.71
C ALA A 248 7.80 -28.64 42.06
N ALA A 249 8.09 -29.74 42.78
CA ALA A 249 7.58 -29.92 44.13
C ALA A 249 8.05 -28.75 45.01
N MET A 250 7.14 -28.20 45.83
CA MET A 250 7.49 -27.15 46.77
C MET A 250 8.57 -27.66 47.75
N PRO A 251 9.56 -26.84 48.14
CA PRO A 251 10.53 -27.25 49.15
C PRO A 251 9.82 -27.50 50.48
N SER A 252 9.98 -28.70 51.03
CA SER A 252 9.45 -29.05 52.35
C SER A 252 10.12 -28.20 53.44
N ALA A 253 9.33 -27.78 54.43
CA ALA A 253 9.79 -26.93 55.52
C ALA A 253 10.94 -27.58 56.32
N PRO A 254 11.90 -26.79 56.84
CA PRO A 254 12.96 -27.31 57.69
C PRO A 254 12.38 -27.83 59.02
N THR A 255 12.87 -29.00 59.45
CA THR A 255 12.50 -29.64 60.71
C THR A 255 13.14 -28.91 61.90
N PRO A 256 12.48 -28.78 63.07
CA PRO A 256 13.05 -28.06 64.21
C PRO A 256 14.29 -28.75 64.79
N VAL A 257 15.23 -27.96 65.28
CA VAL A 257 16.31 -28.41 66.18
C VAL A 257 15.97 -27.88 67.58
N GLU A 258 15.91 -28.77 68.56
CA GLU A 258 15.60 -28.43 69.95
C GLU A 258 16.80 -27.80 70.70
N PRO A 259 16.58 -27.08 71.81
CA PRO A 259 17.60 -26.25 72.46
C PRO A 259 18.21 -26.87 73.74
N ASP A 260 19.48 -26.54 74.00
CA ASP A 260 20.14 -26.55 75.31
C ASP A 260 20.81 -25.15 75.45
N ASP A 261 20.41 -24.23 76.33
CA ASP A 261 20.40 -24.20 77.81
C ASP A 261 21.68 -23.58 78.41
N GLU A 262 21.60 -22.27 78.73
CA GLU A 262 22.24 -21.64 79.90
C GLU A 262 21.56 -20.27 80.18
N GLY A 263 21.44 -19.89 81.47
CA GLY A 263 20.35 -19.03 81.96
C GLY A 263 20.59 -17.51 82.15
N PRO A 264 20.08 -16.92 83.26
CA PRO A 264 19.43 -15.59 83.31
C PRO A 264 20.43 -14.43 83.53
N ILE A 265 20.15 -13.12 83.55
CA ILE A 265 19.06 -12.23 84.04
C ILE A 265 19.17 -10.86 83.28
N GLU A 266 18.27 -9.87 83.28
CA GLU A 266 17.00 -9.65 84.02
C GLU A 266 15.96 -8.90 83.12
N ALA A 267 15.20 -7.91 83.63
CA ALA A 267 14.21 -7.10 82.87
C ALA A 267 14.32 -5.58 83.12
N GLU A 268 13.96 -4.78 82.11
CA GLU A 268 13.38 -3.45 82.33
C GLU A 268 12.34 -3.16 81.23
N PHE A 269 11.10 -2.84 81.65
CA PHE A 269 9.98 -2.47 80.78
C PHE A 269 9.75 -0.96 80.91
N VAL A 270 9.54 -0.27 79.79
CA VAL A 270 8.93 1.07 79.76
C VAL A 270 7.92 1.10 78.62
N ASP A 271 6.63 1.07 78.97
CA ASP A 271 5.51 1.26 78.05
C ASP A 271 5.18 2.76 77.90
N ASP A 272 4.79 3.19 76.70
CA ASP A 272 3.53 3.93 76.48
C ASP A 272 3.25 4.14 74.97
N GLU A 273 1.97 4.03 74.58
CA GLU A 273 1.50 4.22 73.19
C GLU A 273 0.99 5.69 72.91
N PRO A 274 0.02 5.98 72.01
CA PRO A 274 0.34 6.59 70.72
C PRO A 274 -0.39 7.92 70.47
N GLN A 275 -0.13 8.59 69.33
CA GLN A 275 -1.01 9.67 68.85
C GLN A 275 -1.12 9.78 67.32
N GLN A 276 -2.35 9.97 66.85
CA GLN A 276 -2.72 10.12 65.44
C GLN A 276 -2.47 11.56 64.94
N ALA A 277 -2.17 11.72 63.65
CA ALA A 277 -2.24 13.01 62.96
C ALA A 277 -3.05 12.87 61.65
N GLY A 278 -3.94 13.82 61.39
CA GLY A 278 -5.00 13.71 60.38
C GLY A 278 -4.60 14.09 58.95
N TRP A 279 -5.49 13.78 58.01
CA TRP A 279 -5.38 14.13 56.59
C TRP A 279 -5.79 15.60 56.34
N PRO A 280 -5.16 16.33 55.40
CA PRO A 280 -5.59 17.68 55.01
C PRO A 280 -6.69 17.66 53.92
N THR A 281 -7.61 18.63 54.00
CA THR A 281 -8.80 18.76 53.14
C THR A 281 -8.60 19.73 51.97
N VAL A 282 -9.35 19.49 50.89
CA VAL A 282 -9.42 20.25 49.62
C VAL A 282 -9.84 21.72 49.81
N ALA A 283 -9.32 22.62 48.97
CA ALA A 283 -9.78 24.00 48.85
C ALA A 283 -10.16 24.38 47.41
N GLN A 284 -11.36 24.93 47.23
CA GLN A 284 -11.83 25.69 46.08
C GLN A 284 -12.40 27.01 46.61
N PRO A 285 -12.12 28.16 45.96
CA PRO A 285 -12.99 29.32 46.12
C PRO A 285 -13.35 30.00 44.79
N GLY A 286 -14.63 30.28 44.62
CA GLY A 286 -15.19 31.25 43.69
C GLY A 286 -16.60 31.61 44.16
N GLY A 287 -16.90 32.90 44.34
CA GLY A 287 -18.20 33.36 44.83
C GLY A 287 -18.12 34.64 45.66
N GLU A 288 -18.43 35.74 44.99
CA GLU A 288 -18.64 37.15 45.41
C GLU A 288 -18.98 37.46 46.89
N ALA A 289 -18.32 38.52 47.39
CA ALA A 289 -18.94 39.66 48.07
C ALA A 289 -18.09 40.92 47.82
#